data_AF-A0A1A8UP21-F1
#
_entry.id   AF-A0A1A8UP21-F1
#
_cell.length_a   1.000
_cell.length_b   1.000
_cell.length_c   1.000
_cell.angle_alpha   90.00
_cell.angle_beta   90.00
_cell.angle_gamma   90.00
#
_symmetry.space_group_name_H-M   'P 1'
#
loop_
_entity.id
_entity.type
_entity.pdbx_description
1 polymer ?
#
loop_
_entity_poly.entity_id
_entity_poly.type
_entity_poly.pdbx_seq_one_letter_code
_entity_poly.pdbx_strand_id
1 'polypeptide(L)'
;KQEGYRVVMANPDRLSKIAERIADDFSWVQWDGHTQRLYYLTLKEKFLLRCIQFYLTHTWETVLELTLELPVNSFHTVKFVNLGFDHFNAEKSDKDLIRMQVFTNQIGSMCVCYSQLLKDKQDLIYKIVLIHKDCSKKFKVSLSSDKSSQKHSQLHPLFIPIGYYILVYLQGHFLHCINTRQPELLCHSLFLAGDEVNLGLQCDPVTATVLHTEDRSSGQLLDLAGGTIHSAELSPV
;
A
#
# COMPACT_ATOMS: atom_id res chain seq x y z
N LYS A 1 -25.58 -26.92 17.57
CA LYS A 1 -24.42 -27.52 16.88
C LYS A 1 -23.81 -26.47 15.96
N GLN A 2 -22.77 -25.77 16.40
CA GLN A 2 -21.94 -24.90 15.57
C GLN A 2 -20.50 -25.35 15.81
N GLU A 3 -20.03 -26.33 15.03
CA GLU A 3 -18.60 -26.59 14.89
C GLU A 3 -18.05 -25.57 13.91
N GLY A 4 -17.68 -24.40 14.44
CA GLY A 4 -16.90 -23.42 13.68
C GLY A 4 -15.48 -23.95 13.51
N TYR A 5 -14.97 -23.88 12.28
CA TYR A 5 -13.61 -24.25 11.87
C TYR A 5 -12.57 -23.87 12.94
N ARG A 6 -12.10 -24.86 13.70
CA ARG A 6 -10.98 -24.67 14.62
C ARG A 6 -9.70 -24.84 13.80
N VAL A 7 -9.04 -23.73 13.51
CA VAL A 7 -7.69 -23.75 12.92
C VAL A 7 -6.75 -24.36 13.96
N VAL A 8 -6.21 -25.54 13.68
CA VAL A 8 -5.22 -26.21 14.53
C VAL A 8 -3.86 -26.02 13.89
N MET A 9 -2.91 -25.43 14.62
CA MET A 9 -1.54 -25.31 14.15
C MET A 9 -0.92 -26.71 14.01
N ALA A 10 -0.47 -27.05 12.81
CA ALA A 10 0.31 -28.25 12.60
C ALA A 10 1.74 -28.02 13.12
N ASN A 11 2.24 -28.93 13.96
CA ASN A 11 3.60 -28.92 14.53
C ASN A 11 3.95 -27.70 15.41
N PRO A 12 3.18 -27.41 16.48
CA PRO A 12 3.43 -26.26 17.35
C PRO A 12 4.82 -26.30 18.01
N ASP A 13 5.37 -27.50 18.24
CA ASP A 13 6.67 -27.69 18.87
C ASP A 13 7.85 -27.13 18.04
N ARG A 14 7.64 -26.91 16.73
CA ARG A 14 8.64 -26.31 15.83
C ARG A 14 8.67 -24.78 15.89
N LEU A 15 7.68 -24.15 16.52
CA LEU A 15 7.53 -22.70 16.51
C LEU A 15 8.44 -22.00 17.53
N SER A 16 8.59 -22.52 18.74
CA SER A 16 9.15 -21.76 19.87
C SER A 16 10.56 -21.18 19.65
N LYS A 17 11.48 -21.93 19.03
CA LYS A 17 12.86 -21.46 18.78
C LYS A 17 13.06 -20.78 17.42
N ILE A 18 12.17 -21.05 16.46
CA ILE A 18 12.27 -20.55 15.08
C ILE A 18 11.49 -19.25 14.93
N ALA A 19 10.33 -19.13 15.57
CA ALA A 19 9.49 -17.93 15.52
C ALA A 19 10.16 -16.71 16.17
N GLU A 20 10.83 -16.89 17.32
CA GLU A 20 11.60 -15.82 17.97
C GLU A 20 12.71 -15.28 17.04
N ARG A 21 13.44 -16.16 16.35
CA ARG A 21 14.50 -15.76 15.41
C ARG A 21 13.98 -15.10 14.14
N ILE A 22 12.80 -15.48 13.67
CA ILE A 22 12.22 -14.97 12.43
C ILE A 22 11.65 -13.56 12.63
N ALA A 23 11.04 -13.28 13.78
CA ALA A 23 10.45 -11.98 14.08
C ALA A 23 11.49 -10.85 14.23
N ASP A 24 12.66 -11.15 14.77
CA ASP A 24 13.73 -10.17 15.03
C ASP A 24 14.39 -9.62 13.75
N ASP A 25 14.32 -10.35 12.63
CA ASP A 25 14.94 -9.96 11.36
C ASP A 25 14.02 -9.10 10.46
N PHE A 26 12.71 -9.06 10.74
CA PHE A 26 11.75 -8.37 9.88
C PHE A 26 11.65 -6.88 10.20
N SER A 27 11.64 -6.06 9.16
CA SER A 27 11.27 -4.63 9.25
C SER A 27 9.83 -4.40 8.79
N TRP A 28 9.34 -5.20 7.85
CA TRP A 28 8.01 -5.07 7.25
C TRP A 28 7.56 -6.40 6.62
N VAL A 29 6.27 -6.69 6.66
CA VAL A 29 5.66 -7.92 6.11
C VAL A 29 4.29 -7.60 5.52
N GLN A 30 3.97 -8.16 4.35
CA GLN A 30 2.65 -8.14 3.74
C GLN A 30 2.23 -9.52 3.24
N TRP A 31 0.98 -9.88 3.52
CA TRP A 31 0.35 -11.07 2.96
C TRP A 31 -0.55 -10.73 1.77
N ASP A 32 -0.40 -11.50 0.69
CA ASP A 32 -1.33 -11.53 -0.43
C ASP A 32 -2.06 -12.89 -0.43
N GLY A 33 -3.27 -12.87 0.12
CA GLY A 33 -4.12 -14.06 0.20
C GLY A 33 -4.65 -14.54 -1.14
N HIS A 34 -4.70 -13.69 -2.17
CA HIS A 34 -5.17 -14.10 -3.50
C HIS A 34 -4.11 -14.96 -4.20
N THR A 35 -2.87 -14.48 -4.22
CA THR A 35 -1.76 -15.21 -4.86
C THR A 35 -1.02 -16.18 -3.93
N GLN A 36 -1.42 -16.24 -2.65
CA GLN A 36 -0.74 -17.04 -1.61
C GLN A 36 0.75 -16.68 -1.50
N ARG A 37 1.04 -15.38 -1.46
CA ARG A 37 2.41 -14.84 -1.40
C ARG A 37 2.64 -14.06 -0.13
N LEU A 38 3.82 -14.29 0.47
CA LEU A 38 4.31 -13.49 1.58
C LEU A 38 5.45 -12.59 1.09
N TYR A 39 5.25 -11.29 1.22
CA TYR A 39 6.29 -10.30 1.00
C TYR A 39 6.87 -9.89 2.34
N TYR A 40 8.19 -9.87 2.47
CA TYR A 40 8.83 -9.40 3.69
C TYR A 40 10.13 -8.66 3.41
N LEU A 41 10.43 -7.71 4.28
CA LEU A 41 11.59 -6.86 4.22
C LEU A 41 12.47 -7.13 5.43
N THR A 42 13.75 -7.40 5.20
CA THR A 42 14.76 -7.51 6.25
C THR A 42 15.80 -6.40 6.10
N LEU A 43 16.31 -5.88 7.21
CA LEU A 43 17.45 -4.97 7.22
C LEU A 43 18.68 -5.69 7.78
N LYS A 44 19.64 -6.01 6.90
CA LYS A 44 21.00 -6.41 7.28
C LYS A 44 21.95 -5.26 6.97
N GLU A 45 22.70 -5.36 5.87
CA GLU A 45 23.48 -4.23 5.33
C GLU A 45 22.63 -3.29 4.48
N LYS A 46 21.63 -3.85 3.78
CA LYS A 46 20.68 -3.14 2.92
C LYS A 46 19.28 -3.70 3.16
N PHE A 47 18.27 -2.91 2.80
CA PHE A 47 16.89 -3.40 2.82
C PHE A 47 16.69 -4.40 1.69
N LEU A 48 16.32 -5.63 2.03
CA LEU A 48 16.12 -6.72 1.09
C LEU A 48 14.68 -7.22 1.18
N LEU A 49 13.92 -6.94 0.12
CA LEU A 49 12.55 -7.40 -0.07
C LEU A 49 12.59 -8.80 -0.67
N ARG A 50 11.85 -9.73 -0.07
CA ARG A 50 11.68 -11.09 -0.57
C ARG A 50 10.21 -11.40 -0.79
N CYS A 51 9.94 -12.30 -1.73
CA CYS A 51 8.63 -12.91 -1.93
C CYS A 51 8.74 -14.43 -1.80
N ILE A 52 7.91 -15.00 -0.93
CA ILE A 52 7.73 -16.44 -0.80
C ILE A 52 6.40 -16.81 -1.44
N GLN A 53 6.40 -17.76 -2.36
CA GLN A 53 5.20 -18.38 -2.90
C GLN A 53 4.88 -19.64 -2.11
N PHE A 54 3.63 -19.75 -1.63
CA PHE A 54 3.13 -20.97 -1.02
C PHE A 54 2.30 -21.76 -2.03
N TYR A 55 2.45 -23.08 -2.01
CA TYR A 55 1.72 -24.01 -2.87
C TYR A 55 0.81 -24.91 -2.05
N LEU A 56 -0.28 -25.40 -2.68
CA LEU A 56 -1.22 -26.33 -2.05
C LEU A 56 -0.57 -27.64 -1.59
N THR A 57 0.58 -27.99 -2.16
CA THR A 57 1.42 -29.14 -1.83
C THR A 57 2.20 -28.97 -0.52
N HIS A 58 1.96 -27.90 0.25
CA HIS A 58 2.73 -27.54 1.46
C HIS A 58 4.22 -27.27 1.19
N THR A 59 4.56 -27.02 -0.06
CA THR A 59 5.88 -26.56 -0.48
C THR A 59 5.86 -25.04 -0.60
N TRP A 60 7.03 -24.43 -0.44
CA TRP A 60 7.23 -23.01 -0.63
C TRP A 60 8.56 -22.77 -1.33
N GLU A 61 8.66 -21.65 -2.03
CA GLU A 61 9.91 -21.21 -2.63
C GLU A 61 10.04 -19.69 -2.60
N THR A 62 11.28 -19.19 -2.66
CA THR A 62 11.57 -17.78 -2.84
C THR A 62 11.52 -17.44 -4.32
N VAL A 63 10.55 -16.62 -4.72
CA VAL A 63 10.32 -16.25 -6.14
C VAL A 63 10.85 -14.87 -6.49
N LEU A 64 11.22 -14.06 -5.51
CA LEU A 64 11.78 -12.72 -5.71
C LEU A 64 12.74 -12.36 -4.57
N GLU A 65 13.87 -11.77 -4.94
CA GLU A 65 14.71 -11.00 -4.04
C GLU A 65 15.05 -9.65 -4.70
N LEU A 66 14.79 -8.55 -4.00
CA LEU A 66 15.00 -7.19 -4.50
C LEU A 66 15.59 -6.29 -3.42
N THR A 67 16.71 -5.65 -3.71
CA THR A 67 17.26 -4.63 -2.81
C THR A 67 16.48 -3.31 -2.97
N LEU A 68 16.01 -2.76 -1.86
CA LEU A 68 15.34 -1.46 -1.82
C LEU A 68 16.25 -0.39 -1.22
N GLU A 69 16.20 0.79 -1.80
CA GLU A 69 16.86 1.98 -1.28
C GLU A 69 15.90 2.72 -0.34
N LEU A 70 15.97 2.39 0.94
CA LEU A 70 15.21 3.05 2.00
C LEU A 70 16.16 3.67 3.04
N PRO A 71 15.77 4.76 3.73
CA PRO A 71 16.52 5.32 4.85
C PRO A 71 16.73 4.33 5.99
N VAL A 72 17.85 4.41 6.73
CA VAL A 72 18.18 3.45 7.80
C VAL A 72 17.09 3.36 8.89
N ASN A 73 16.44 4.47 9.22
CA ASN A 73 15.39 4.53 10.25
C ASN A 73 13.97 4.40 9.68
N SER A 74 13.79 3.62 8.60
CA SER A 74 12.49 3.51 7.89
C SER A 74 11.36 2.98 8.77
N PHE A 75 11.65 2.00 9.61
CA PHE A 75 10.66 1.29 10.43
C PHE A 75 11.14 1.28 11.88
N HIS A 76 10.35 1.85 12.79
CA HIS A 76 10.65 1.83 14.23
C HIS A 76 10.26 0.51 14.89
N THR A 77 9.31 -0.20 14.30
CA THR A 77 8.82 -1.52 14.71
C THR A 77 8.42 -2.28 13.45
N VAL A 78 8.42 -3.61 13.51
CA VAL A 78 7.93 -4.46 12.42
C VAL A 78 6.50 -4.03 12.04
N LYS A 79 6.26 -3.87 10.73
CA LYS A 79 4.95 -3.53 10.18
C LYS A 79 4.31 -4.74 9.54
N PHE A 80 3.06 -5.03 9.88
CA PHE A 80 2.26 -6.10 9.29
C PHE A 80 1.14 -5.51 8.43
N VAL A 81 1.06 -5.94 7.18
CA VAL A 81 0.05 -5.50 6.21
C VAL A 81 -0.75 -6.71 5.73
N ASN A 82 -2.09 -6.63 5.76
CA ASN A 82 -3.00 -7.69 5.33
C ASN A 82 -2.84 -9.05 6.04
N LEU A 83 -2.25 -9.07 7.24
CA LEU A 83 -2.08 -10.29 8.06
C LEU A 83 -3.21 -10.51 9.10
N GLY A 84 -4.29 -9.74 9.02
CA GLY A 84 -5.42 -9.80 9.95
C GLY A 84 -5.33 -8.77 11.09
N PHE A 85 -6.06 -9.04 12.17
CA PHE A 85 -6.22 -8.10 13.28
C PHE A 85 -4.96 -8.07 14.16
N ASP A 86 -4.24 -6.95 14.14
CA ASP A 86 -3.08 -6.72 15.00
C ASP A 86 -3.54 -6.18 16.36
N HIS A 87 -3.62 -7.07 17.36
CA HIS A 87 -3.94 -6.68 18.74
C HIS A 87 -2.95 -5.67 19.35
N PHE A 88 -1.76 -5.48 18.75
CA PHE A 88 -0.74 -4.53 19.23
C PHE A 88 -0.82 -3.14 18.59
N ASN A 89 -1.74 -2.90 17.64
CA ASN A 89 -1.88 -1.60 16.94
C ASN A 89 -2.90 -0.63 17.55
N ALA A 90 -3.54 -0.97 18.67
CA ALA A 90 -4.60 -0.13 19.24
C ALA A 90 -4.11 1.24 19.78
N GLU A 91 -2.80 1.44 20.03
CA GLU A 91 -2.30 2.66 20.69
C GLU A 91 -1.04 3.31 20.10
N LYS A 92 -0.47 2.81 18.99
CA LYS A 92 0.77 3.41 18.46
C LYS A 92 0.45 4.57 17.51
N SER A 93 0.68 5.79 18.00
CA SER A 93 0.74 7.02 17.22
C SER A 93 1.46 6.81 15.89
N ASP A 94 0.85 7.31 14.81
CA ASP A 94 1.28 7.35 13.40
C ASP A 94 2.67 8.04 13.21
N LYS A 95 3.72 7.43 13.78
CA LYS A 95 5.11 7.94 13.82
C LYS A 95 6.02 7.23 12.82
N ASP A 96 5.49 6.29 12.04
CA ASP A 96 6.30 5.60 11.05
C ASP A 96 6.75 6.60 9.99
N LEU A 97 8.04 6.57 9.66
CA LEU A 97 8.58 7.46 8.63
C LEU A 97 8.22 6.96 7.24
N ILE A 98 7.91 5.66 7.10
CA ILE A 98 7.61 5.03 5.82
C ILE A 98 6.33 4.20 5.87
N ARG A 99 5.48 4.42 4.87
CA ARG A 99 4.37 3.52 4.51
C ARG A 99 4.70 2.83 3.20
N MET A 100 4.66 1.50 3.19
CA MET A 100 5.02 0.66 2.05
C MET A 100 3.93 -0.38 1.78
N GLN A 101 3.67 -0.65 0.51
CA GLN A 101 2.76 -1.68 0.00
C GLN A 101 3.33 -2.30 -1.28
N VAL A 102 3.08 -3.60 -1.45
CA VAL A 102 3.38 -4.33 -2.69
C VAL A 102 2.08 -4.58 -3.43
N PHE A 103 2.06 -4.28 -4.73
CA PHE A 103 0.93 -4.58 -5.60
C PHE A 103 1.35 -5.55 -6.68
N THR A 104 0.49 -6.53 -6.92
CA THR A 104 0.53 -7.44 -8.05
C THR A 104 -0.78 -7.29 -8.81
N ASN A 105 -0.77 -7.53 -10.11
CA ASN A 105 -2.00 -7.71 -10.87
C ASN A 105 -2.02 -9.07 -11.56
N GLN A 106 -3.20 -9.50 -12.00
CA GLN A 106 -3.41 -10.79 -12.67
C GLN A 106 -2.58 -10.97 -13.94
N ILE A 107 -2.12 -9.87 -14.53
CA ILE A 107 -1.36 -9.83 -15.78
C ILE A 107 0.15 -9.89 -15.49
N GLY A 108 0.54 -10.20 -14.25
CA GLY A 108 1.92 -10.39 -13.82
C GLY A 108 2.71 -9.10 -13.60
N SER A 109 2.07 -7.92 -13.66
CA SER A 109 2.74 -6.67 -13.29
C SER A 109 2.89 -6.62 -11.78
N MET A 110 4.05 -6.17 -11.34
CA MET A 110 4.37 -6.03 -9.93
C MET A 110 5.04 -4.69 -9.67
N CYS A 111 4.64 -4.03 -8.57
CA CYS A 111 5.31 -2.83 -8.10
C CYS A 111 5.35 -2.76 -6.57
N VAL A 112 6.36 -2.03 -6.08
CA VAL A 112 6.50 -1.65 -4.68
C VAL A 112 6.26 -0.16 -4.58
N CYS A 113 5.25 0.23 -3.82
CA CYS A 113 4.96 1.63 -3.54
C CYS A 113 5.35 1.94 -2.12
N TYR A 114 6.12 3.00 -1.91
CA TYR A 114 6.41 3.48 -0.57
C TYR A 114 6.49 4.99 -0.51
N SER A 115 6.10 5.54 0.63
CA SER A 115 6.09 6.98 0.89
C SER A 115 6.89 7.29 2.15
N GLN A 116 7.53 8.44 2.16
CA GLN A 116 8.33 8.95 3.27
C GLN A 116 7.88 10.37 3.62
N LEU A 117 7.59 10.58 4.90
CA LEU A 117 7.31 11.90 5.45
C LEU A 117 8.63 12.62 5.80
N LEU A 118 8.75 13.88 5.40
CA LEU A 118 9.89 14.72 5.76
C LEU A 118 9.51 15.63 6.94
N LYS A 119 10.26 15.56 8.04
CA LYS A 119 9.95 16.29 9.28
C LYS A 119 10.09 17.82 9.16
N ASP A 120 10.98 18.28 8.27
CA ASP A 120 11.42 19.68 8.24
C ASP A 120 10.81 20.49 7.09
N LYS A 121 10.05 19.86 6.19
CA LYS A 121 9.47 20.50 5.01
C LYS A 121 8.06 19.96 4.84
N GLN A 122 7.09 20.77 4.43
CA GLN A 122 5.75 20.32 4.01
C GLN A 122 5.81 19.52 2.68
N ASP A 123 6.86 18.72 2.53
CA ASP A 123 7.20 17.94 1.36
C ASP A 123 6.96 16.47 1.68
N LEU A 124 6.14 15.83 0.84
CA LEU A 124 5.96 14.40 0.83
C LEU A 124 6.83 13.82 -0.30
N ILE A 125 7.58 12.77 0.00
CA ILE A 125 8.26 11.98 -1.02
C ILE A 125 7.58 10.62 -1.11
N TYR A 126 7.36 10.14 -2.32
CA TYR A 126 7.02 8.74 -2.50
C TYR A 126 7.67 8.17 -3.76
N LYS A 127 7.89 6.86 -3.77
CA LYS A 127 8.58 6.14 -4.83
C LYS A 127 7.76 4.90 -5.20
N ILE A 128 7.69 4.65 -6.50
CA ILE A 128 7.11 3.46 -7.08
C ILE A 128 8.23 2.72 -7.82
N VAL A 129 8.52 1.50 -7.38
CA VAL A 129 9.47 0.58 -8.02
C VAL A 129 8.67 -0.39 -8.87
N LEU A 130 8.82 -0.30 -10.18
CA LEU A 130 8.14 -1.14 -11.16
C LEU A 130 9.03 -2.35 -11.47
N ILE A 131 8.87 -3.42 -10.69
CA ILE A 131 9.76 -4.59 -10.72
C ILE A 131 9.79 -5.22 -12.13
N HIS A 132 8.63 -5.39 -12.73
CA HIS A 132 8.48 -5.96 -14.07
C HIS A 132 9.05 -5.09 -15.22
N LYS A 133 9.50 -3.86 -14.92
CA LYS A 133 10.14 -2.93 -15.85
C LYS A 133 11.57 -2.57 -15.46
N ASP A 134 12.06 -3.13 -14.35
CA ASP A 134 13.37 -2.80 -13.78
C ASP A 134 13.63 -1.29 -13.66
N CYS A 135 12.61 -0.53 -13.24
CA CYS A 135 12.71 0.91 -13.12
C CYS A 135 11.99 1.45 -11.89
N SER A 136 12.28 2.69 -11.54
CA SER A 136 11.58 3.35 -10.44
C SER A 136 11.30 4.81 -10.74
N LYS A 137 10.17 5.30 -10.20
CA LYS A 137 9.81 6.71 -10.23
C LYS A 137 9.78 7.27 -8.83
N LYS A 138 10.45 8.40 -8.62
CA LYS A 138 10.42 9.15 -7.38
C LYS A 138 9.67 10.45 -7.60
N PHE A 139 8.72 10.73 -6.72
CA PHE A 139 7.91 11.94 -6.72
C PHE A 139 8.18 12.72 -5.46
N LYS A 140 8.22 14.05 -5.61
CA LYS A 140 8.30 14.99 -4.50
C LYS A 140 7.14 15.95 -4.66
N VAL A 141 6.29 16.03 -3.64
CA VAL A 141 5.09 16.86 -3.62
C VAL A 141 5.25 17.88 -2.51
N SER A 142 5.16 19.16 -2.85
CA SER A 142 5.09 20.25 -1.88
C SER A 142 3.63 20.57 -1.60
N LEU A 143 3.22 20.45 -0.34
CA LEU A 143 1.87 20.76 0.12
C LEU A 143 1.78 22.27 0.38
N SER A 144 0.74 22.94 -0.13
CA SER A 144 0.57 24.39 0.05
C SER A 144 0.27 24.73 1.52
N SER A 145 0.85 25.83 2.00
CA SER A 145 0.72 26.26 3.40
C SER A 145 -0.57 27.02 3.66
N ASP A 146 -1.74 26.44 3.38
CA ASP A 146 -2.98 27.05 3.86
C ASP A 146 -3.07 26.86 5.38
N LYS A 147 -3.37 27.95 6.09
CA LYS A 147 -3.17 28.08 7.55
C LYS A 147 -4.08 27.19 8.39
N SER A 148 -5.06 26.49 7.80
CA SER A 148 -5.90 25.47 8.43
C SER A 148 -5.32 24.04 8.33
N SER A 149 -4.28 23.84 7.52
CA SER A 149 -3.85 22.54 6.99
C SER A 149 -2.70 21.87 7.76
N GLN A 150 -2.37 22.32 8.98
CA GLN A 150 -1.24 21.80 9.76
C GLN A 150 -1.30 20.28 10.04
N LYS A 151 -2.46 19.63 9.87
CA LYS A 151 -2.61 18.17 10.01
C LYS A 151 -2.18 17.36 8.78
N HIS A 152 -2.07 17.95 7.59
CA HIS A 152 -1.77 17.19 6.37
C HIS A 152 -0.28 16.81 6.23
N SER A 153 0.63 17.55 6.88
CA SER A 153 2.08 17.33 6.78
C SER A 153 2.57 16.02 7.44
N GLN A 154 1.68 15.31 8.14
CA GLN A 154 1.99 14.05 8.82
C GLN A 154 1.27 12.84 8.20
N LEU A 155 0.59 13.01 7.06
CA LEU A 155 -0.20 11.95 6.46
C LEU A 155 0.55 11.27 5.32
N HIS A 156 0.59 9.94 5.37
CA HIS A 156 1.06 9.16 4.24
C HIS A 156 0.01 9.09 3.13
N PRO A 157 0.42 9.14 1.85
CA PRO A 157 -0.49 8.89 0.74
C PRO A 157 -0.98 7.45 0.75
N LEU A 158 -2.19 7.26 0.26
CA LEU A 158 -2.78 5.99 -0.12
C LEU A 158 -2.37 5.67 -1.55
N PHE A 159 -1.95 4.43 -1.76
CA PHE A 159 -1.75 3.85 -3.08
C PHE A 159 -2.94 2.95 -3.38
N ILE A 160 -3.65 3.23 -4.45
CA ILE A 160 -4.86 2.49 -4.82
C ILE A 160 -4.60 1.84 -6.18
N PRO A 161 -4.48 0.50 -6.23
CA PRO A 161 -4.34 -0.22 -7.49
C PRO A 161 -5.70 -0.25 -8.21
N ILE A 162 -5.71 0.15 -9.49
CA ILE A 162 -6.86 0.06 -10.37
C ILE A 162 -6.39 -0.50 -11.72
N GLY A 163 -6.52 -1.81 -11.90
CA GLY A 163 -6.04 -2.51 -13.09
C GLY A 163 -4.52 -2.36 -13.27
N TYR A 164 -4.11 -1.60 -14.29
CA TYR A 164 -2.69 -1.29 -14.54
C TYR A 164 -2.28 0.12 -14.08
N TYR A 165 -3.15 0.83 -13.37
CA TYR A 165 -2.85 2.12 -12.78
C TYR A 165 -2.65 2.02 -11.27
N ILE A 166 -1.81 2.88 -10.72
CA ILE A 166 -1.77 3.21 -9.30
C ILE A 166 -2.23 4.66 -9.15
N LEU A 167 -3.34 4.85 -8.44
CA LEU A 167 -3.74 6.19 -8.01
C LEU A 167 -3.04 6.50 -6.69
N VAL A 168 -2.53 7.73 -6.58
CA VAL A 168 -1.87 8.23 -5.38
C VAL A 168 -2.72 9.36 -4.82
N TYR A 169 -3.28 9.16 -3.64
CA TYR A 169 -4.11 10.12 -2.94
C TYR A 169 -3.50 10.48 -1.60
N LEU A 170 -3.47 11.76 -1.27
CA LEU A 170 -3.30 12.24 0.10
C LEU A 170 -4.65 12.79 0.55
N GLN A 171 -4.99 12.77 1.85
CA GLN A 171 -6.32 13.20 2.33
C GLN A 171 -6.73 14.56 1.70
N GLY A 172 -7.84 14.56 0.95
CA GLY A 172 -8.38 15.73 0.23
C GLY A 172 -7.64 16.13 -1.06
N HIS A 173 -6.62 15.39 -1.48
CA HIS A 173 -5.74 15.75 -2.60
C HIS A 173 -5.42 14.54 -3.48
N PHE A 174 -5.89 14.58 -4.73
CA PHE A 174 -5.36 13.71 -5.75
C PHE A 174 -3.94 14.14 -6.14
N LEU A 175 -2.98 13.22 -6.12
CA LEU A 175 -1.60 13.52 -6.48
C LEU A 175 -1.31 13.08 -7.92
N HIS A 176 -1.40 11.78 -8.19
CA HIS A 176 -0.98 11.22 -9.47
C HIS A 176 -1.76 9.96 -9.85
N CYS A 177 -2.04 9.80 -11.16
CA CYS A 177 -2.43 8.53 -11.78
C CYS A 177 -1.24 7.99 -12.56
N ILE A 178 -0.74 6.83 -12.15
CA ILE A 178 0.51 6.27 -12.67
C ILE A 178 0.21 4.98 -13.42
N ASN A 179 0.45 4.98 -14.73
CA ASN A 179 0.37 3.78 -15.56
C ASN A 179 1.60 2.90 -15.32
N THR A 180 1.39 1.70 -14.78
CA THR A 180 2.47 0.75 -14.48
C THR A 180 3.01 0.04 -15.72
N ARG A 181 2.25 -0.05 -16.81
CA ARG A 181 2.68 -0.66 -18.08
C ARG A 181 3.55 0.24 -18.93
N GLN A 182 3.27 1.54 -18.90
CA GLN A 182 3.92 2.56 -19.70
C GLN A 182 4.60 3.59 -18.78
N PRO A 183 5.72 3.21 -18.13
CA PRO A 183 6.42 4.09 -17.20
C PRO A 183 6.97 5.35 -17.86
N GLU A 184 7.13 5.40 -19.16
CA GLU A 184 7.68 6.60 -19.83
C GLU A 184 6.64 7.70 -20.00
N LEU A 185 5.34 7.35 -19.95
CA LEU A 185 4.30 8.35 -20.00
C LEU A 185 4.36 9.23 -18.74
N LEU A 186 4.17 10.53 -18.98
CA LEU A 186 3.93 11.48 -17.91
C LEU A 186 2.70 11.01 -17.14
N CYS A 187 2.81 11.01 -15.81
CA CYS A 187 1.69 10.78 -14.93
C CYS A 187 0.57 11.77 -15.29
N HIS A 188 -0.65 11.28 -15.48
CA HIS A 188 -1.79 12.18 -15.61
C HIS A 188 -2.04 12.74 -14.21
N SER A 189 -1.63 13.98 -13.98
CA SER A 189 -2.29 14.82 -13.00
C SER A 189 -3.67 15.11 -13.57
N LEU A 190 -4.66 14.25 -13.30
CA LEU A 190 -6.06 14.64 -13.40
C LEU A 190 -6.20 15.81 -12.45
N PHE A 191 -6.22 17.02 -13.00
CA PHE A 191 -6.33 18.26 -12.24
C PHE A 191 -7.71 18.30 -11.56
N LEU A 192 -7.81 17.70 -10.39
CA LEU A 192 -8.93 17.86 -9.48
C LEU A 192 -8.32 18.15 -8.11
N ALA A 193 -8.05 19.42 -7.85
CA ALA A 193 -7.59 19.95 -6.58
C ALA A 193 -8.44 21.16 -6.21
N GLY A 194 -8.88 21.25 -4.95
CA GLY A 194 -9.73 22.36 -4.45
C GLY A 194 -11.24 22.12 -4.57
N ASP A 195 -12.03 23.20 -4.46
CA ASP A 195 -13.51 23.19 -4.52
C ASP A 195 -14.07 22.61 -5.84
N GLU A 196 -13.22 22.41 -6.85
CA GLU A 196 -13.54 21.76 -8.12
C GLU A 196 -13.68 20.23 -8.01
N VAL A 197 -13.38 19.63 -6.85
CA VAL A 197 -13.64 18.20 -6.54
C VAL A 197 -15.11 17.94 -6.19
N ASN A 198 -16.01 18.91 -6.35
CA ASN A 198 -17.43 18.67 -6.16
C ASN A 198 -17.99 17.88 -7.35
N LEU A 199 -17.87 16.55 -7.30
CA LEU A 199 -18.54 15.59 -8.20
C LEU A 199 -20.08 15.65 -8.10
N GLY A 200 -20.65 16.71 -7.51
CA GLY A 200 -22.05 16.80 -7.11
C GLY A 200 -22.40 15.89 -5.94
N LEU A 201 -21.41 15.22 -5.33
CA LEU A 201 -21.59 14.33 -4.20
C LEU A 201 -21.63 15.18 -2.93
N GLN A 202 -22.79 15.23 -2.27
CA GLN A 202 -22.97 15.85 -0.96
C GLN A 202 -22.32 15.00 0.16
N CYS A 203 -21.04 14.66 0.04
CA CYS A 203 -20.31 13.91 1.05
C CYS A 203 -18.97 14.60 1.35
N ASP A 204 -18.66 14.70 2.63
CA ASP A 204 -17.42 15.27 3.14
C ASP A 204 -16.22 14.46 2.58
N PRO A 205 -15.12 15.08 2.08
CA PRO A 205 -14.01 14.37 1.42
C PRO A 205 -13.30 13.32 2.28
N VAL A 206 -13.64 13.24 3.57
CA VAL A 206 -13.02 12.41 4.61
C VAL A 206 -13.59 11.00 4.64
N THR A 207 -14.72 10.72 3.98
CA THR A 207 -15.42 9.45 4.17
C THR A 207 -15.48 8.56 2.95
N ALA A 208 -14.75 8.78 1.86
CA ALA A 208 -14.87 7.88 0.70
C ALA A 208 -13.66 6.93 0.53
N THR A 209 -13.91 5.63 0.29
CA THR A 209 -12.90 4.62 -0.05
C THR A 209 -13.20 3.97 -1.39
N VAL A 210 -12.21 3.80 -2.26
CA VAL A 210 -12.41 3.13 -3.55
C VAL A 210 -12.58 1.63 -3.32
N LEU A 211 -13.65 1.05 -3.86
CA LEU A 211 -13.87 -0.39 -3.90
C LEU A 211 -13.13 -0.97 -5.10
N HIS A 212 -12.27 -1.94 -4.83
CA HIS A 212 -11.51 -2.64 -5.86
C HIS A 212 -12.47 -3.48 -6.72
N THR A 213 -12.49 -3.24 -8.03
CA THR A 213 -13.25 -4.08 -8.96
C THR A 213 -12.36 -4.44 -10.15
N GLU A 214 -11.84 -5.67 -10.16
CA GLU A 214 -10.98 -6.17 -11.25
C GLU A 214 -11.74 -6.42 -12.56
N ASP A 215 -13.08 -6.37 -12.54
CA ASP A 215 -13.92 -6.95 -13.60
C ASP A 215 -15.04 -6.02 -14.11
N ARG A 216 -14.94 -4.69 -13.86
CA ARG A 216 -15.92 -3.72 -14.39
C ARG A 216 -15.26 -2.48 -14.98
N SER A 217 -15.84 -1.98 -16.06
CA SER A 217 -15.45 -0.76 -16.78
C SER A 217 -15.70 0.54 -15.98
N SER A 218 -16.29 0.43 -14.79
CA SER A 218 -16.61 1.53 -13.89
C SER A 218 -15.91 1.34 -12.55
N GLY A 219 -15.12 2.32 -12.11
CA GLY A 219 -14.55 2.33 -10.76
C GLY A 219 -15.65 2.55 -9.72
N GLN A 220 -15.58 1.87 -8.58
CA GLN A 220 -16.56 2.02 -7.51
C GLN A 220 -15.96 2.73 -6.29
N LEU A 221 -16.74 3.59 -5.66
CA LEU A 221 -16.35 4.42 -4.51
C LEU A 221 -17.40 4.25 -3.41
N LEU A 222 -16.99 3.69 -2.27
CA LEU A 222 -17.82 3.57 -1.07
C LEU A 222 -17.70 4.84 -0.24
N ASP A 223 -18.79 5.56 -0.06
CA ASP A 223 -18.94 6.52 1.01
C ASP A 223 -19.17 5.79 2.34
N LEU A 224 -18.23 5.95 3.25
CA LEU A 224 -18.17 5.42 4.62
C LEU A 224 -19.07 6.19 5.59
N ALA A 225 -19.49 7.42 5.26
CA ALA A 225 -20.42 8.19 6.10
C ALA A 225 -21.85 7.72 5.88
N GLY A 226 -22.26 7.63 4.61
CA GLY A 226 -23.60 7.24 4.19
C GLY A 226 -23.74 5.75 3.83
N GLY A 227 -22.64 4.98 3.82
CA GLY A 227 -22.65 3.57 3.43
C GLY A 227 -23.02 3.31 1.97
N THR A 228 -22.88 4.31 1.10
CA THR A 228 -23.39 4.29 -0.27
C THR A 228 -22.26 4.03 -1.28
N ILE A 229 -22.51 3.20 -2.29
CA ILE A 229 -21.52 2.89 -3.33
C ILE A 229 -21.85 3.69 -4.59
N HIS A 230 -20.92 4.56 -5.00
CA HIS A 230 -20.95 5.32 -6.23
C HIS A 230 -20.18 4.58 -7.32
N SER A 231 -20.72 4.55 -8.54
CA SER A 231 -20.01 4.00 -9.72
C SER A 231 -19.61 5.15 -10.63
N ALA A 232 -18.33 5.23 -10.97
CA ALA A 232 -17.78 6.21 -11.90
C ALA A 232 -17.32 5.50 -13.17
N GLU A 233 -17.90 5.88 -14.31
CA GLU A 233 -17.39 5.44 -15.61
C GLU A 233 -16.19 6.32 -15.98
N LEU A 234 -15.03 5.68 -16.16
CA LEU A 234 -13.86 6.36 -16.69
C LEU A 234 -14.07 6.48 -18.21
N SER A 235 -14.28 7.71 -18.71
CA SER A 235 -14.37 7.94 -20.14
C SER A 235 -13.13 7.40 -20.84
N PRO A 236 -13.28 6.61 -21.93
CA PRO A 236 -12.14 6.20 -22.73
C PRO A 236 -11.58 7.43 -23.44
N VAL A 237 -10.28 7.67 -23.30
CA VAL A 237 -9.51 8.62 -24.14
C VAL A 237 -8.77 7.82 -25.20
#